data_AF-A0A1Q3N5Y7-F1
#
_entry.id   AF-A0A1Q3N5Y7-F1
#
_cell.length_a   1.000
_cell.length_b   1.000
_cell.length_c   1.000
_cell.angle_alpha   90.00
_cell.angle_beta   90.00
_cell.angle_gamma   90.00
#
_symmetry.space_group_name_H-M   'P 1'
#
loop_
_entity.id
_entity.type
_entity.pdbx_description
1 polymer ?
#
loop_
_entity_poly.entity_id
_entity_poly.type
_entity_poly.pdbx_seq_one_letter_code
_entity_poly.pdbx_strand_id
1 'polypeptide(L)'
;MFAFRKFLVKNRLWIGLVLIALGIYVGIENTWWIGWLPILVGVLTIVAHFLIGPVTLLQRYVESGDVDGAKELIDMVKFPNLLLKPIRSAYYMLKANFSTMSDDLDGAEAELKKSLASGVADKDYQGTAYLQLGTIAHRKGNTKEAYEHLKKAVSIGLPDGDSIATAYLQLCSISMQRRDFRGSKMFFSKAQAAKPKNAQIIDQIAEMKKYIARIPG
;
A
#
# COMPACT_ATOMS: atom_id res chain seq x y z
N MET A 1 3.35 5.07 -25.95
CA MET A 1 2.52 3.91 -25.51
C MET A 1 1.73 4.18 -24.22
N PHE A 2 2.28 4.82 -23.18
CA PHE A 2 1.58 5.12 -21.92
C PHE A 2 0.38 6.06 -22.06
N ALA A 3 0.49 7.14 -22.83
CA ALA A 3 -0.61 8.09 -23.07
C ALA A 3 -1.85 7.42 -23.71
N PHE A 4 -1.62 6.50 -24.65
CA PHE A 4 -2.68 5.72 -25.28
C PHE A 4 -3.35 4.77 -24.27
N ARG A 5 -2.57 4.08 -23.43
CA ARG A 5 -3.10 3.22 -22.36
C ARG A 5 -3.90 4.03 -21.33
N LYS A 6 -3.42 5.22 -20.96
CA LYS A 6 -4.13 6.17 -20.08
C LYS A 6 -5.47 6.59 -20.67
N PHE A 7 -5.49 6.94 -21.95
CA PHE A 7 -6.72 7.29 -22.68
C PHE A 7 -7.73 6.14 -22.70
N LEU A 8 -7.29 4.92 -23.06
CA LEU A 8 -8.15 3.75 -23.10
C LEU A 8 -8.74 3.41 -21.73
N VAL A 9 -7.94 3.50 -20.67
CA VAL A 9 -8.38 3.19 -19.30
C VAL A 9 -9.36 4.25 -18.79
N LYS A 10 -9.11 5.54 -19.06
CA LYS A 10 -10.02 6.64 -18.70
C LYS A 10 -11.37 6.55 -19.45
N ASN A 11 -11.35 6.19 -20.73
CA ASN A 11 -12.55 6.15 -21.56
C ASN A 11 -13.18 4.76 -21.69
N ARG A 12 -12.74 3.78 -20.89
CA ARG A 12 -13.13 2.37 -21.02
C ARG A 12 -14.64 2.15 -20.94
N LEU A 13 -15.34 2.92 -20.10
CA LEU A 13 -16.80 2.87 -19.99
C LEU A 13 -17.49 3.29 -21.29
N TRP A 14 -17.09 4.44 -21.85
CA TRP A 14 -17.63 4.93 -23.11
C TRP A 14 -17.34 3.99 -24.28
N ILE A 15 -16.12 3.46 -24.35
CA ILE A 15 -15.73 2.46 -25.36
C ILE A 15 -16.64 1.22 -25.24
N GLY A 16 -16.88 0.73 -24.01
CA GLY A 16 -17.78 -0.40 -23.77
C GLY A 16 -19.21 -0.11 -24.23
N LEU A 17 -19.75 1.07 -23.92
CA LEU A 17 -21.10 1.48 -24.36
C LEU A 17 -21.19 1.59 -25.89
N VAL A 18 -20.18 2.16 -26.55
CA VAL A 18 -20.13 2.27 -28.02
C VAL A 18 -20.07 0.88 -28.66
N LEU A 19 -19.31 -0.06 -28.10
CA LEU A 19 -19.24 -1.44 -28.60
C LEU A 19 -20.58 -2.18 -28.45
N ILE A 20 -21.30 -1.97 -27.34
CA ILE A 20 -22.63 -2.54 -27.15
C ILE A 20 -23.61 -1.95 -28.17
N ALA A 21 -23.61 -0.62 -28.34
CA ALA A 21 -24.48 0.05 -29.32
C ALA A 21 -24.18 -0.42 -30.75
N LEU A 22 -22.90 -0.54 -31.12
CA LEU A 22 -22.47 -1.09 -32.40
C LEU A 22 -22.97 -2.53 -32.59
N GLY A 23 -22.85 -3.37 -31.57
CA GLY A 23 -23.31 -4.76 -31.67
C GLY A 23 -24.82 -4.92 -31.77
N ILE A 24 -25.58 -4.05 -31.10
CA ILE A 24 -27.05 -3.97 -31.28
C ILE A 24 -27.36 -3.53 -32.71
N TYR A 25 -26.69 -2.50 -33.23
CA TYR A 25 -26.87 -2.02 -34.60
C TYR A 25 -26.58 -3.12 -35.65
N VAL A 26 -25.42 -3.81 -35.54
CA VAL A 26 -25.09 -4.94 -36.41
C VAL A 26 -26.08 -6.10 -36.28
N GLY A 27 -26.61 -6.33 -35.07
CA GLY A 27 -27.64 -7.34 -34.83
C GLY A 27 -28.97 -7.03 -35.53
N ILE A 28 -29.35 -5.75 -35.60
CA ILE A 28 -30.58 -5.29 -36.28
C ILE A 28 -30.40 -5.30 -37.80
N GLU A 29 -29.28 -4.81 -38.32
CA GLU A 29 -29.06 -4.70 -39.77
C GLU A 29 -28.64 -6.00 -40.45
N ASN A 30 -27.86 -6.85 -39.78
CA ASN A 30 -27.32 -8.07 -40.39
C ASN A 30 -27.83 -9.31 -39.65
N THR A 31 -27.08 -9.76 -38.64
CA THR A 31 -27.35 -11.01 -37.93
C THR A 31 -26.90 -10.92 -36.49
N TRP A 32 -27.73 -11.37 -35.57
CA TRP A 32 -27.41 -11.46 -34.14
C TRP A 32 -26.20 -12.35 -33.84
N TRP A 33 -25.91 -13.34 -34.71
CA TRP A 33 -24.71 -14.17 -34.65
C TRP A 33 -23.39 -13.38 -34.80
N ILE A 34 -23.42 -12.22 -35.45
CA ILE A 34 -22.25 -11.32 -35.53
C ILE A 34 -22.36 -10.22 -34.47
N GLY A 35 -23.59 -9.72 -34.22
CA GLY A 35 -23.84 -8.66 -33.24
C GLY A 35 -23.52 -9.03 -31.78
N TRP A 36 -23.62 -10.32 -31.39
CA TRP A 36 -23.32 -10.72 -30.00
C TRP A 36 -21.84 -10.59 -29.64
N LEU A 37 -20.92 -10.70 -30.61
CA LEU A 37 -19.47 -10.58 -30.37
C LEU A 37 -19.08 -9.18 -29.83
N PRO A 38 -19.38 -8.06 -30.51
CA PRO A 38 -19.10 -6.72 -30.00
C PRO A 38 -19.91 -6.39 -28.72
N ILE A 39 -21.12 -6.92 -28.55
CA ILE A 39 -21.86 -6.80 -27.27
C ILE A 39 -21.07 -7.47 -26.14
N LEU A 40 -20.64 -8.72 -26.33
CA LEU A 40 -19.87 -9.45 -25.34
C LEU A 40 -18.57 -8.71 -25.00
N VAL A 41 -17.83 -8.24 -26.01
CA VAL A 41 -16.58 -7.48 -25.79
C VAL A 41 -16.87 -6.16 -25.05
N GLY A 42 -17.95 -5.46 -25.38
CA GLY A 42 -18.37 -4.24 -24.69
C GLY A 42 -18.72 -4.49 -23.22
N VAL A 43 -19.49 -5.54 -22.93
CA VAL A 43 -19.82 -5.97 -21.56
C VAL A 43 -18.57 -6.35 -20.78
N LEU A 44 -17.68 -7.19 -21.35
CA LEU A 44 -16.41 -7.55 -20.72
C LEU A 44 -15.54 -6.32 -20.44
N THR A 45 -15.56 -5.33 -21.32
CA THR A 45 -14.81 -4.07 -21.17
C THR A 45 -15.34 -3.25 -20.00
N ILE A 46 -16.66 -3.16 -19.82
CA ILE A 46 -17.30 -2.48 -18.69
C ILE A 46 -17.02 -3.24 -17.38
N VAL A 47 -17.19 -4.56 -17.37
CA VAL A 47 -16.90 -5.39 -16.17
C VAL A 47 -15.43 -5.23 -15.76
N ALA A 48 -14.51 -5.30 -16.71
CA ALA A 48 -13.10 -5.13 -16.45
C ALA A 48 -12.73 -3.70 -16.01
N HIS A 49 -13.51 -2.67 -16.35
CA HIS A 49 -13.33 -1.33 -15.79
C HIS A 49 -13.51 -1.33 -14.27
N PHE A 50 -14.55 -2.00 -13.76
CA PHE A 50 -14.81 -2.06 -12.32
C PHE A 50 -13.89 -3.04 -11.56
N LEU A 51 -13.50 -4.15 -12.18
CA LEU A 51 -12.65 -5.16 -11.52
C LEU A 51 -11.17 -4.77 -11.44
N ILE A 52 -10.66 -4.09 -12.46
CA ILE A 52 -9.24 -3.79 -12.60
C ILE A 52 -8.96 -2.31 -12.30
N GLY A 53 -9.94 -1.43 -12.57
CA GLY A 53 -9.84 0.00 -12.31
C GLY A 53 -8.69 0.70 -13.06
N PRO A 54 -8.54 2.00 -12.84
CA PRO A 54 -7.38 2.75 -13.33
C PRO A 54 -6.07 2.34 -12.62
N VAL A 55 -6.18 1.58 -11.52
CA VAL A 55 -5.09 1.11 -10.64
C VAL A 55 -3.99 0.33 -11.38
N THR A 56 -4.24 -0.19 -12.59
CA THR A 56 -3.16 -0.77 -13.43
C THR A 56 -2.08 0.22 -13.85
N LEU A 57 -2.41 1.52 -13.85
CA LEU A 57 -1.44 2.58 -14.12
C LEU A 57 -0.69 3.00 -12.86
N LEU A 58 -1.11 2.51 -11.68
CA LEU A 58 -0.58 2.94 -10.39
C LEU A 58 0.92 2.65 -10.26
N GLN A 59 1.33 1.45 -10.66
CA GLN A 59 2.74 1.06 -10.63
C GLN A 59 3.63 2.03 -11.42
N ARG A 60 3.15 2.50 -12.58
CA ARG A 60 3.86 3.48 -13.41
C ARG A 60 3.98 4.84 -12.73
N TYR A 61 2.92 5.31 -12.07
CA TYR A 61 2.97 6.56 -11.33
C TYR A 61 3.96 6.48 -10.16
N VAL A 62 3.96 5.35 -9.43
CA VAL A 62 4.94 5.07 -8.37
C VAL A 62 6.37 5.00 -8.92
N GLU A 63 6.60 4.28 -10.01
CA GLU A 63 7.92 4.19 -10.68
C GLU A 63 8.42 5.55 -11.17
N SER A 64 7.52 6.41 -11.65
CA SER A 64 7.85 7.76 -12.12
C SER A 64 8.01 8.80 -11.00
N GLY A 65 7.67 8.45 -9.75
CA GLY A 65 7.64 9.39 -8.63
C GLY A 65 6.57 10.49 -8.77
N ASP A 66 5.60 10.33 -9.67
CA ASP A 66 4.50 11.28 -9.90
C ASP A 66 3.38 11.03 -8.87
N VAL A 67 3.55 11.70 -7.73
CA VAL A 67 2.68 11.62 -6.56
C VAL A 67 1.29 12.20 -6.86
N ASP A 68 1.22 13.30 -7.62
CA ASP A 68 -0.05 13.96 -7.98
C ASP A 68 -0.88 13.10 -8.93
N GLY A 69 -0.24 12.50 -9.94
CA GLY A 69 -0.88 11.58 -10.86
C GLY A 69 -1.37 10.30 -10.20
N ALA A 70 -0.63 9.78 -9.20
CA ALA A 70 -1.08 8.67 -8.37
C ALA A 70 -2.31 9.03 -7.53
N LYS A 71 -2.37 10.26 -6.99
CA LYS A 71 -3.52 10.75 -6.22
C LYS A 71 -4.77 10.88 -7.10
N GLU A 72 -4.64 11.51 -8.28
CA GLU A 72 -5.74 11.60 -9.27
C GLU A 72 -6.28 10.21 -9.62
N LEU A 73 -5.39 9.23 -9.76
CA LEU A 73 -5.76 7.84 -10.06
C LEU A 73 -6.61 7.19 -8.96
N ILE A 74 -6.23 7.40 -7.70
CA ILE A 74 -6.93 6.86 -6.54
C ILE A 74 -8.32 7.48 -6.41
N ASP A 75 -8.42 8.81 -6.61
CA ASP A 75 -9.67 9.55 -6.49
C ASP A 75 -10.69 9.17 -7.59
N MET A 76 -10.21 8.69 -8.74
CA MET A 76 -11.08 8.15 -9.80
C MET A 76 -11.74 6.81 -9.43
N VAL A 77 -11.24 6.08 -8.43
CA VAL A 77 -11.78 4.77 -8.03
C VAL A 77 -13.03 4.95 -7.17
N LYS A 78 -14.22 4.96 -7.80
CA LYS A 78 -15.50 5.09 -7.09
C LYS A 78 -15.90 3.84 -6.27
N PHE A 79 -15.48 2.65 -6.71
CA PHE A 79 -15.90 1.37 -6.11
C PHE A 79 -14.70 0.46 -5.80
N PRO A 80 -13.89 0.76 -4.77
CA PRO A 80 -12.68 0.00 -4.46
C PRO A 80 -12.96 -1.45 -4.04
N ASN A 81 -14.17 -1.75 -3.54
CA ASN A 81 -14.57 -3.09 -3.15
C ASN A 81 -14.88 -4.04 -4.33
N LEU A 82 -14.93 -3.53 -5.57
CA LEU A 82 -15.04 -4.37 -6.77
C LEU A 82 -13.67 -4.78 -7.32
N LEU A 83 -12.59 -4.12 -6.88
CA LEU A 83 -11.24 -4.43 -7.31
C LEU A 83 -10.87 -5.86 -6.91
N LEU A 84 -10.14 -6.55 -7.78
CA LEU A 84 -9.53 -7.83 -7.45
C LEU A 84 -8.65 -7.71 -6.20
N LYS A 85 -8.64 -8.73 -5.35
CA LYS A 85 -7.90 -8.78 -4.06
C LYS A 85 -6.50 -8.12 -4.09
N PRO A 86 -5.57 -8.50 -4.99
CA PRO A 86 -4.23 -7.90 -5.01
C PRO A 86 -4.24 -6.41 -5.41
N ILE A 87 -5.11 -6.03 -6.37
CA ILE A 87 -5.27 -4.66 -6.82
C ILE A 87 -5.86 -3.79 -5.70
N ARG A 88 -6.84 -4.32 -4.99
CA ARG A 88 -7.48 -3.68 -3.84
C ARG A 88 -6.50 -3.45 -2.69
N SER A 89 -5.66 -4.45 -2.40
CA SER A 89 -4.58 -4.35 -1.44
C SER A 89 -3.63 -3.19 -1.77
N ALA A 90 -3.11 -3.17 -3.00
CA ALA A 90 -2.19 -2.12 -3.45
C ALA A 90 -2.84 -0.73 -3.44
N TYR A 91 -4.10 -0.63 -3.86
CA TYR A 91 -4.89 0.59 -3.80
C TYR A 91 -4.96 1.15 -2.37
N TYR A 92 -5.37 0.33 -1.40
CA TYR A 92 -5.53 0.79 -0.02
C TYR A 92 -4.19 1.10 0.66
N MET A 93 -3.12 0.38 0.34
CA MET A 93 -1.79 0.68 0.86
C MET A 93 -1.30 2.05 0.39
N LEU A 94 -1.47 2.34 -0.90
CA LEU A 94 -1.05 3.63 -1.41
C LEU A 94 -1.95 4.76 -0.90
N LYS A 95 -3.26 4.52 -0.80
CA LYS A 95 -4.18 5.48 -0.18
C LYS A 95 -3.75 5.80 1.26
N ALA A 96 -3.34 4.79 2.02
CA ALA A 96 -2.83 4.99 3.36
C ALA A 96 -1.54 5.83 3.42
N ASN A 97 -0.64 5.66 2.44
CA ASN A 97 0.55 6.52 2.34
C ASN A 97 0.14 7.98 2.13
N PHE A 98 -0.83 8.26 1.25
CA PHE A 98 -1.36 9.60 1.05
C PHE A 98 -2.02 10.16 2.32
N SER A 99 -2.86 9.37 2.98
CA SER A 99 -3.50 9.75 4.24
C SER A 99 -2.47 10.07 5.33
N THR A 100 -1.38 9.30 5.39
CA THR A 100 -0.24 9.56 6.30
C THR A 100 0.48 10.87 5.96
N MET A 101 0.65 11.18 4.67
CA MET A 101 1.26 12.43 4.20
C MET A 101 0.37 13.66 4.46
N SER A 102 -0.95 13.50 4.42
CA SER A 102 -1.92 14.55 4.76
C SER A 102 -2.24 14.61 6.26
N ASP A 103 -1.48 13.87 7.09
CA ASP A 103 -1.65 13.78 8.54
C ASP A 103 -2.99 13.20 9.03
N ASP A 104 -3.74 12.54 8.14
CA ASP A 104 -4.95 11.79 8.48
C ASP A 104 -4.56 10.38 8.95
N LEU A 105 -4.20 10.28 10.23
CA LEU A 105 -3.75 9.03 10.85
C LEU A 105 -4.86 8.00 11.01
N ASP A 106 -6.10 8.45 11.22
CA ASP A 106 -7.26 7.55 11.35
C ASP A 106 -7.62 6.94 10.00
N GLY A 107 -7.64 7.75 8.94
CA GLY A 107 -7.79 7.30 7.56
C GLY A 107 -6.69 6.31 7.16
N ALA A 108 -5.43 6.66 7.42
CA ALA A 108 -4.28 5.82 7.10
C ALA A 108 -4.34 4.45 7.79
N GLU A 109 -4.69 4.41 9.07
CA GLU A 109 -4.84 3.16 9.82
C GLU A 109 -5.95 2.27 9.26
N ALA A 110 -7.12 2.85 8.99
CA ALA A 110 -8.26 2.13 8.42
C ALA A 110 -7.94 1.56 7.03
N GLU A 111 -7.20 2.31 6.22
CA GLU A 111 -6.79 1.91 4.88
C GLU A 111 -5.74 0.80 4.91
N LEU A 112 -4.74 0.86 5.77
CA LEU A 112 -3.77 -0.23 5.94
C LEU A 112 -4.44 -1.52 6.42
N LYS A 113 -5.39 -1.43 7.36
CA LYS A 113 -6.18 -2.60 7.79
C LYS A 113 -6.98 -3.19 6.63
N LYS A 114 -7.59 -2.37 5.76
CA LYS A 114 -8.28 -2.83 4.55
C LYS A 114 -7.31 -3.44 3.52
N SER A 115 -6.12 -2.88 3.38
CA SER A 115 -5.07 -3.44 2.52
C SER A 115 -4.70 -4.85 2.95
N LEU A 116 -4.39 -5.03 4.24
CA LEU A 116 -4.08 -6.32 4.85
C LEU A 116 -5.24 -7.33 4.71
N ALA A 117 -6.47 -6.90 4.99
CA ALA A 117 -7.67 -7.74 4.85
C ALA A 117 -7.97 -8.13 3.40
N SER A 118 -7.50 -7.36 2.42
CA SER A 118 -7.69 -7.66 0.99
C SER A 118 -6.84 -8.85 0.51
N GLY A 119 -5.95 -9.39 1.37
CA GLY A 119 -5.19 -10.59 1.08
C GLY A 119 -3.90 -10.30 0.33
N VAL A 120 -3.06 -9.41 0.89
CA VAL A 120 -1.69 -9.20 0.39
C VAL A 120 -0.98 -10.55 0.39
N ALA A 121 -0.68 -11.11 -0.78
CA ALA A 121 -0.04 -12.43 -0.84
C ALA A 121 1.45 -12.36 -0.45
N ASP A 122 2.05 -11.19 -0.67
CA ASP A 122 3.47 -10.96 -0.48
C ASP A 122 3.77 -10.54 0.97
N LYS A 123 4.66 -11.31 1.60
CA LYS A 123 5.05 -11.13 3.00
C LYS A 123 5.80 -9.81 3.21
N ASP A 124 6.55 -9.34 2.23
CA ASP A 124 7.31 -8.10 2.35
C ASP A 124 6.37 -6.91 2.46
N TYR A 125 5.31 -6.88 1.64
CA TYR A 125 4.27 -5.87 1.74
C TYR A 125 3.48 -5.97 3.05
N GLN A 126 3.16 -7.19 3.51
CA GLN A 126 2.52 -7.35 4.82
C GLN A 126 3.39 -6.79 5.95
N GLY A 127 4.70 -7.11 5.94
CA GLY A 127 5.66 -6.61 6.92
C GLY A 127 5.70 -5.09 6.96
N THR A 128 5.85 -4.46 5.79
CA THR A 128 5.87 -3.00 5.67
C THR A 128 4.56 -2.36 6.11
N ALA A 129 3.40 -2.95 5.78
CA ALA A 129 2.10 -2.45 6.22
C ALA A 129 1.96 -2.51 7.76
N TYR A 130 2.45 -3.57 8.42
CA TYR A 130 2.47 -3.63 9.88
C TYR A 130 3.48 -2.66 10.51
N LEU A 131 4.61 -2.40 9.86
CA LEU A 131 5.57 -1.39 10.30
C LEU A 131 4.93 0.02 10.27
N GLN A 132 4.20 0.32 9.21
CA GLN A 132 3.46 1.58 9.08
C GLN A 132 2.33 1.69 10.12
N LEU A 133 1.53 0.64 10.31
CA LEU A 133 0.52 0.59 11.37
C LEU A 133 1.14 0.82 12.76
N GLY A 134 2.29 0.22 13.02
CA GLY A 134 3.05 0.41 14.26
C GLY A 134 3.48 1.86 14.46
N THR A 135 3.98 2.49 13.39
CA THR A 135 4.39 3.90 13.39
C THR A 135 3.19 4.82 13.63
N ILE A 136 2.07 4.59 12.95
CA ILE A 136 0.84 5.38 13.09
C ILE A 136 0.27 5.23 14.50
N ALA A 137 0.16 4.01 15.02
CA ALA A 137 -0.30 3.76 16.39
C ALA A 137 0.60 4.45 17.42
N HIS A 138 1.92 4.47 17.20
CA HIS A 138 2.85 5.19 18.08
C HIS A 138 2.61 6.70 18.04
N ARG A 139 2.42 7.28 16.85
CA ARG A 139 2.08 8.71 16.67
C ARG A 139 0.75 9.10 17.33
N LYS A 140 -0.22 8.18 17.35
CA LYS A 140 -1.51 8.34 18.04
C LYS A 140 -1.41 8.17 19.56
N GLY A 141 -0.24 7.81 20.11
CA GLY A 141 -0.05 7.55 21.53
C GLY A 141 -0.44 6.13 21.98
N ASN A 142 -0.87 5.26 21.06
CA ASN A 142 -1.25 3.87 21.34
C ASN A 142 -0.02 2.96 21.38
N THR A 143 0.83 3.13 22.39
CA THR A 143 2.11 2.42 22.51
C THR A 143 1.98 0.89 22.57
N LYS A 144 0.87 0.37 23.11
CA LYS A 144 0.61 -1.08 23.16
C LYS A 144 0.37 -1.66 21.76
N GLU A 145 -0.54 -1.06 21.00
CA GLU A 145 -0.84 -1.47 19.62
C GLU A 145 0.37 -1.28 18.71
N ALA A 146 1.10 -0.17 18.88
CA ALA A 146 2.35 0.07 18.16
C ALA A 146 3.34 -1.08 18.35
N TYR A 147 3.56 -1.50 19.60
CA TYR A 147 4.45 -2.61 19.93
C TYR A 147 4.01 -3.93 19.28
N GLU A 148 2.71 -4.24 19.32
CA GLU A 148 2.16 -5.47 18.73
C GLU A 148 2.30 -5.47 17.21
N HIS A 149 1.97 -4.36 16.54
CA HIS A 149 2.14 -4.21 15.09
C HIS A 149 3.60 -4.29 14.67
N LEU A 150 4.52 -3.62 15.37
CA LEU A 150 5.95 -3.69 15.07
C LEU A 150 6.53 -5.08 15.28
N LYS A 151 6.13 -5.79 16.34
CA LYS A 151 6.53 -7.19 16.53
C LYS A 151 6.01 -8.08 15.41
N LYS A 152 4.78 -7.83 14.94
CA LYS A 152 4.20 -8.57 13.84
C LYS A 152 4.96 -8.29 12.53
N ALA A 153 5.32 -7.04 12.26
CA ALA A 153 6.14 -6.65 11.12
C ALA A 153 7.46 -7.43 11.05
N VAL A 154 8.24 -7.41 12.14
CA VAL A 154 9.52 -8.14 12.18
C VAL A 154 9.36 -9.66 12.15
N SER A 155 8.23 -10.20 12.63
CA SER A 155 7.95 -11.64 12.57
C SER A 155 7.59 -12.14 11.18
N ILE A 156 6.92 -11.30 10.38
CA ILE A 156 6.56 -11.62 9.00
C ILE A 156 7.79 -11.53 8.09
N GLY A 157 8.65 -10.55 8.37
CA GLY A 157 9.81 -10.20 7.53
C GLY A 157 9.61 -8.83 6.91
N LEU A 158 10.71 -8.12 6.69
CA LEU A 158 10.75 -6.80 6.07
C LEU A 158 11.71 -6.86 4.88
N PRO A 159 11.45 -6.10 3.80
CA PRO A 159 12.14 -6.29 2.52
C PRO A 159 13.62 -5.91 2.54
N ASP A 160 14.02 -5.02 3.44
CA ASP A 160 15.35 -4.41 3.42
C ASP A 160 15.87 -4.08 4.84
N GLY A 161 17.19 -3.89 4.93
CA GLY A 161 17.88 -3.60 6.18
C GLY A 161 17.49 -2.26 6.82
N ASP A 162 17.08 -1.27 6.03
CA ASP A 162 16.61 0.04 6.53
C ASP A 162 15.25 -0.11 7.24
N SER A 163 14.32 -0.84 6.61
CA SER A 163 13.02 -1.18 7.19
C SER A 163 13.18 -2.02 8.46
N ILE A 164 14.05 -3.05 8.44
CA ILE A 164 14.34 -3.89 9.61
C ILE A 164 14.92 -3.04 10.75
N ALA A 165 15.90 -2.19 10.46
CA ALA A 165 16.50 -1.30 11.45
C ALA A 165 15.42 -0.38 12.04
N THR A 166 14.63 0.28 11.21
CA THR A 166 13.55 1.18 11.64
C THR A 166 12.57 0.49 12.59
N ALA A 167 12.10 -0.71 12.25
CA ALA A 167 11.19 -1.47 13.10
C ALA A 167 11.80 -1.77 14.48
N TYR A 168 13.07 -2.19 14.51
CA TYR A 168 13.76 -2.47 15.76
C TYR A 168 14.11 -1.21 16.56
N LEU A 169 14.39 -0.08 15.92
CA LEU A 169 14.61 1.20 16.60
C LEU A 169 13.32 1.70 17.27
N GLN A 170 12.18 1.56 16.60
CA GLN A 170 10.88 1.90 17.18
C GLN A 170 10.54 0.95 18.35
N LEU A 171 10.75 -0.36 18.20
CA LEU A 171 10.58 -1.32 19.30
C LEU A 171 11.51 -1.01 20.48
N CYS A 172 12.75 -0.61 20.20
CA CYS A 172 13.71 -0.18 21.22
C CYS A 172 13.19 1.04 21.98
N SER A 173 12.75 2.08 21.27
CA SER A 173 12.22 3.32 21.86
C SER A 173 11.00 3.04 22.74
N ILE A 174 10.06 2.21 22.25
CA ILE A 174 8.88 1.80 23.01
C ILE A 174 9.29 0.98 24.26
N SER A 175 10.26 0.09 24.14
CA SER A 175 10.73 -0.72 25.28
C SER A 175 11.41 0.16 26.34
N MET A 176 12.15 1.18 25.93
CA MET A 176 12.73 2.18 26.84
C MET A 176 11.64 2.95 27.59
N GLN A 177 10.59 3.42 26.91
CA GLN A 177 9.45 4.10 27.55
C GLN A 177 8.76 3.21 28.58
N ARG A 178 8.69 1.89 28.32
CA ARG A 178 8.11 0.88 29.21
C ARG A 178 9.06 0.43 30.33
N ARG A 179 10.27 1.00 30.43
CA ARG A 179 11.34 0.57 31.35
C ARG A 179 11.80 -0.88 31.17
N ASP A 180 11.55 -1.47 30.00
CA ASP A 180 12.13 -2.76 29.60
C ASP A 180 13.50 -2.56 28.96
N PHE A 181 14.50 -2.35 29.82
CA PHE A 181 15.87 -2.06 29.43
C PHE A 181 16.58 -3.25 28.78
N ARG A 182 16.25 -4.47 29.22
CA ARG A 182 16.78 -5.70 28.62
C ARG A 182 16.26 -5.90 27.21
N GLY A 183 14.95 -5.73 27.01
CA GLY A 183 14.32 -5.77 25.69
C GLY A 183 14.86 -4.68 24.76
N SER A 184 15.00 -3.45 25.26
CA SER A 184 15.59 -2.33 24.51
C SER A 184 16.99 -2.64 23.99
N LYS A 185 17.91 -3.14 24.84
CA LYS A 185 19.27 -3.54 24.43
C LYS A 185 19.25 -4.62 23.36
N MET A 186 18.39 -5.63 23.51
CA MET A 186 18.22 -6.69 22.52
C MET A 186 17.73 -6.14 21.17
N PHE A 187 16.69 -5.29 21.16
CA PHE A 187 16.16 -4.73 19.92
C PHE A 187 17.18 -3.80 19.25
N PHE A 188 17.91 -3.00 20.01
CA PHE A 188 18.97 -2.16 19.46
C PHE A 188 20.10 -2.96 18.81
N SER A 189 20.54 -4.05 19.43
CA SER A 189 21.52 -4.96 18.84
C SER A 189 21.02 -5.52 17.49
N LYS A 190 19.74 -5.88 17.40
CA LYS A 190 19.12 -6.32 16.14
C LYS A 190 19.03 -5.20 15.11
N ALA A 191 18.74 -3.97 15.52
CA ALA A 191 18.74 -2.81 14.62
C ALA A 191 20.14 -2.57 14.01
N GLN A 192 21.20 -2.70 14.81
CA GLN A 192 22.58 -2.59 14.33
C GLN A 192 22.96 -3.74 13.39
N ALA A 193 22.54 -4.96 13.72
CA ALA A 193 22.80 -6.14 12.89
C ALA A 193 22.13 -6.07 11.51
N ALA A 194 21.06 -5.28 11.36
CA ALA A 194 20.37 -5.05 10.10
C ALA A 194 21.19 -4.27 9.06
N LYS A 195 22.27 -3.59 9.48
CA LYS A 195 23.19 -2.82 8.62
C LYS A 195 22.44 -1.91 7.63
N PRO A 196 21.65 -0.94 8.14
CA PRO A 196 20.96 0.03 7.28
C PRO A 196 21.98 0.81 6.44
N LYS A 197 21.55 1.22 5.25
CA LYS A 197 22.34 2.03 4.31
C LYS A 197 21.92 3.49 4.35
N ASN A 198 20.69 3.78 4.81
CA ASN A 198 20.19 5.13 4.90
C ASN A 198 20.91 5.91 6.00
N ALA A 199 21.52 7.04 5.63
CA ALA A 199 22.25 7.92 6.55
C ALA A 199 21.42 8.34 7.76
N GLN A 200 20.14 8.65 7.57
CA GLN A 200 19.26 9.06 8.66
C GLN A 200 19.07 7.96 9.72
N ILE A 201 18.98 6.70 9.29
CA ILE A 201 18.82 5.56 10.20
C ILE A 201 20.14 5.25 10.91
N ILE A 202 21.26 5.39 10.20
CA ILE A 202 22.60 5.25 10.79
C ILE A 202 22.80 6.30 11.89
N ASP A 203 22.41 7.55 11.63
CA ASP A 203 22.47 8.63 12.62
C ASP A 203 21.56 8.35 13.83
N GLN A 204 20.32 7.89 13.60
CA GLN A 204 19.43 7.46 14.68
C GLN A 204 20.02 6.33 15.53
N ILE A 205 20.69 5.35 14.90
CA ILE A 205 21.40 4.29 15.62
C ILE A 205 22.53 4.89 16.47
N ALA A 206 23.29 5.83 15.93
CA ALA A 206 24.40 6.45 16.63
C ALA A 206 23.93 7.28 17.84
N GLU A 207 22.83 8.02 17.69
CA GLU A 207 22.21 8.75 18.80
C GLU A 207 21.67 7.80 19.86
N MET A 208 20.89 6.80 19.47
CA MET A 208 20.30 5.84 20.40
C MET A 208 21.38 5.02 21.13
N LYS A 209 22.53 4.77 20.50
CA LYS A 209 23.70 4.15 21.15
C LYS A 209 24.14 4.91 22.40
N LYS A 210 24.17 6.25 22.35
CA LYS A 210 24.57 7.10 23.47
C LYS A 210 23.60 6.97 24.64
N TYR A 211 22.31 6.89 24.36
CA TYR A 211 21.28 6.69 25.38
C TYR A 211 21.37 5.29 25.99
N ILE A 212 21.50 4.24 25.17
CA ILE A 212 21.56 2.85 25.64
C ILE A 212 22.78 2.56 26.49
N ALA A 213 23.92 3.18 26.20
CA ALA A 213 25.12 3.07 27.02
C ALA A 213 24.94 3.59 28.46
N ARG A 214 23.94 4.45 28.69
CA ARG A 214 23.62 5.04 30.00
C ARG A 214 22.52 4.28 30.74
N ILE A 215 21.94 3.25 30.13
CA ILE A 215 20.84 2.48 30.72
C ILE A 215 21.40 1.40 31.66
N PRO A 216 20.93 1.33 32.92
CA PRO A 216 21.37 0.29 33.86
C PRO A 216 21.11 -1.13 33.33
N GLY A 217 21.95 -2.06 33.79
CA GLY A 217 21.90 -3.49 33.45
C GLY A 217 20.55 -4.12 33.73
#